data_AF-A0A6N4SR30-F1
#
_entry.id   AF-A0A6N4SR30-F1
#
_cell.length_a   1.000
_cell.length_b   1.000
_cell.length_c   1.000
_cell.angle_alpha   90.00
_cell.angle_beta   90.00
_cell.angle_gamma   90.00
#
_symmetry.space_group_name_H-M   'P 1'
#
loop_
_entity.id
_entity.type
_entity.pdbx_description
1 polymer ?
#
loop_
_entity_poly.entity_id
_entity_poly.type
_entity_poly.pdbx_seq_one_letter_code
_entity_poly.pdbx_strand_id
1 'polypeptide(L)'
;MSNVTLNIDFLQKEFPKTWKDFNDFHQQLPKSPSASALPFASLPFDWQLGVYVHYFLDSGIELDISNAGYEFIPGLIEEAFRLQENNISHYS
;
A
#
# COMPACT_ATOMS: atom_id res chain seq x y z
N MET A 1 17.84 14.07 -4.30
CA MET A 1 17.00 12.96 -3.81
C MET A 1 15.66 13.12 -4.50
N SER A 2 15.23 12.13 -5.27
CA SER A 2 13.93 12.14 -5.94
C SER A 2 12.83 12.03 -4.90
N ASN A 3 11.86 12.93 -4.91
CA ASN A 3 10.66 12.82 -4.07
C ASN A 3 9.76 11.72 -4.66
N VAL A 4 10.04 10.47 -4.30
CA VAL A 4 9.19 9.34 -4.69
C VAL A 4 7.88 9.44 -3.91
N THR A 5 6.77 9.43 -4.62
CA THR A 5 5.43 9.47 -4.06
C THR A 5 4.53 8.48 -4.79
N LEU A 6 3.46 8.07 -4.12
CA LEU A 6 2.44 7.22 -4.70
C LEU A 6 1.24 8.07 -5.11
N ASN A 7 0.64 7.79 -6.26
CA ASN A 7 -0.60 8.43 -6.64
C ASN A 7 -1.79 7.74 -5.95
N ILE A 8 -2.10 8.17 -4.72
CA ILE A 8 -3.18 7.59 -3.91
C ILE A 8 -4.54 7.71 -4.61
N ASP A 9 -4.84 8.85 -5.23
CA ASP A 9 -6.11 9.07 -5.93
C ASP A 9 -6.31 8.08 -7.09
N PHE A 10 -5.22 7.75 -7.79
CA PHE A 10 -5.23 6.71 -8.81
C PHE A 10 -5.56 5.34 -8.22
N LEU A 11 -4.90 4.93 -7.13
CA LEU A 11 -5.19 3.64 -6.49
C LEU A 11 -6.63 3.52 -6.00
N GLN A 12 -7.17 4.60 -5.40
CA GLN A 12 -8.55 4.64 -4.92
C GLN A 12 -9.56 4.43 -6.02
N LYS A 13 -9.27 5.00 -7.20
CA LYS A 13 -10.17 4.97 -8.35
C LYS A 13 -10.07 3.65 -9.11
N GLU A 14 -8.86 3.17 -9.38
CA GLU A 14 -8.64 2.00 -10.23
C GLU A 14 -8.76 0.68 -9.46
N PHE A 15 -8.46 0.66 -8.16
CA PHE A 15 -8.47 -0.54 -7.31
C PHE A 15 -9.33 -0.32 -6.05
N PRO A 16 -10.63 -0.02 -6.20
CA PRO A 16 -11.48 0.42 -5.09
C PRO A 16 -11.71 -0.66 -4.03
N LYS A 17 -11.75 -1.95 -4.38
CA LYS A 17 -11.97 -3.03 -3.39
C LYS A 17 -10.72 -3.26 -2.55
N THR A 18 -9.57 -3.33 -3.21
CA THR A 18 -8.26 -3.46 -2.56
C THR A 18 -7.98 -2.24 -1.70
N TRP A 19 -8.31 -1.04 -2.18
CA TRP A 19 -8.16 0.17 -1.37
C TRP A 19 -9.02 0.14 -0.11
N LYS A 20 -10.25 -0.36 -0.22
CA LYS A 20 -11.12 -0.54 0.94
C LYS A 20 -10.53 -1.56 1.92
N ASP A 21 -10.13 -2.73 1.43
CA ASP A 21 -9.53 -3.79 2.22
C ASP A 21 -8.23 -3.34 2.92
N PHE A 22 -7.37 -2.63 2.19
CA PHE A 22 -6.18 -1.98 2.72
C PHE A 22 -6.49 -0.97 3.85
N ASN A 23 -7.53 -0.15 3.69
CA ASN A 23 -7.92 0.78 4.76
C ASN A 23 -8.43 0.04 6.00
N ASP A 24 -9.20 -1.03 5.81
CA ASP A 24 -9.70 -1.86 6.90
C ASP A 24 -8.53 -2.53 7.65
N PHE A 25 -7.52 -3.02 6.91
CA PHE A 25 -6.26 -3.52 7.47
C PHE A 25 -5.51 -2.44 8.25
N HIS A 26 -5.30 -1.26 7.66
CA HIS A 26 -4.57 -0.15 8.29
C HIS A 26 -5.25 0.32 9.58
N GLN A 27 -6.58 0.27 9.66
CA GLN A 27 -7.33 0.59 10.88
C GLN A 27 -7.14 -0.43 12.02
N GLN A 28 -6.82 -1.68 11.68
CA GLN A 28 -6.58 -2.76 12.64
C GLN A 28 -5.17 -2.73 13.22
N LEU A 29 -4.22 -2.07 12.55
CA LEU A 29 -2.86 -1.92 13.06
C LEU A 29 -2.87 -1.17 14.40
N PRO A 30 -2.13 -1.66 15.41
CA PRO A 30 -2.10 -1.04 16.73
C PRO A 30 -1.61 0.42 16.61
N LYS A 31 -2.51 1.36 16.89
CA LYS A 31 -2.19 2.78 16.85
C LYS A 31 -1.23 3.09 18.00
N SER A 32 0.02 3.43 17.66
CA SER A 32 0.93 4.01 18.65
C SER A 32 0.32 5.34 19.14
N PRO A 33 0.19 5.57 20.46
CA PRO A 33 -0.44 6.78 21.01
C PRO A 33 0.24 8.08 20.53
N SER A 34 1.51 8.00 20.12
CA SER A 34 2.30 9.13 19.61
C SER A 34 2.19 9.33 18.09
N ALA A 35 1.78 8.30 17.33
CA ALA A 35 1.70 8.34 15.87
C ALA A 35 0.25 8.55 15.35
N SER A 36 -0.75 8.38 16.22
CA SER A 36 -2.18 8.46 15.89
C SER A 36 -2.69 9.82 15.39
N ALA A 37 -1.84 10.86 15.34
CA ALA A 37 -2.23 12.21 14.92
C ALA A 37 -1.92 12.53 13.44
N LEU A 38 -1.04 11.78 12.77
CA LEU A 38 -0.64 12.08 11.40
C LEU A 38 -1.46 11.24 10.39
N PRO A 39 -2.12 11.87 9.40
CA PRO A 39 -2.76 11.15 8.31
C PRO A 39 -1.75 10.28 7.56
N PHE A 40 -2.12 9.05 7.19
CA PHE A 40 -1.23 8.11 6.47
C PHE A 40 -0.60 8.72 5.22
N ALA A 41 -1.39 9.45 4.41
CA ALA A 41 -0.92 10.13 3.20
C ALA A 41 0.13 11.24 3.45
N SER A 42 0.27 11.71 4.70
CA SER A 42 1.25 12.74 5.10
C SER A 42 2.57 12.15 5.59
N LEU A 43 2.65 10.83 5.77
CA LEU A 43 3.87 10.15 6.20
C LEU A 43 4.93 10.14 5.08
N PRO A 44 6.23 10.10 5.42
CA PRO A 44 7.28 9.85 4.44
C PRO A 44 7.02 8.57 3.65
N PHE A 45 7.40 8.53 2.37
CA PHE A 45 7.15 7.38 1.50
C PHE A 45 7.70 6.08 2.08
N ASP A 46 8.90 6.09 2.69
CA ASP A 46 9.50 4.90 3.32
C ASP A 46 8.60 4.29 4.41
N TRP A 47 7.87 5.12 5.14
CA TRP A 47 6.95 4.66 6.18
C TRP A 47 5.68 4.09 5.57
N GLN A 48 5.15 4.75 4.53
CA GLN A 48 4.02 4.23 3.77
C GLN A 48 4.37 2.87 3.13
N LEU A 49 5.59 2.75 2.58
CA LEU A 49 6.11 1.52 1.98
C LEU A 49 6.08 0.36 2.96
N GLY A 50 6.53 0.57 4.21
CA GLY A 50 6.48 -0.46 5.25
C GLY A 50 5.06 -1.00 5.50
N VAL A 51 4.06 -0.12 5.46
CA VAL A 51 2.64 -0.51 5.63
C VAL A 51 2.13 -1.27 4.41
N TYR A 52 2.44 -0.82 3.19
CA TYR A 52 2.07 -1.55 1.96
C TYR A 52 2.69 -2.94 1.91
N VAL A 53 3.98 -3.06 2.23
CA VAL A 53 4.68 -4.36 2.30
C VAL A 53 3.99 -5.28 3.29
N HIS A 54 3.66 -4.78 4.48
CA HIS A 54 3.00 -5.60 5.49
C HIS A 54 1.63 -6.10 5.03
N TYR A 55 0.81 -5.22 4.44
CA TYR A 55 -0.50 -5.57 3.89
C TYR A 55 -0.42 -6.65 2.80
N PHE A 56 0.49 -6.48 1.83
CA PHE A 56 0.60 -7.42 0.73
C PHE A 56 1.16 -8.77 1.17
N LEU A 57 2.11 -8.79 2.10
CA LEU A 57 2.58 -10.03 2.70
C LEU A 57 1.46 -10.81 3.41
N ASP A 58 0.58 -10.12 4.14
CA ASP A 58 -0.61 -10.74 4.77
C ASP A 58 -1.59 -11.30 3.72
N SER A 59 -1.64 -10.65 2.55
CA SER A 59 -2.43 -11.08 1.39
C SER A 59 -1.74 -12.16 0.52
N GLY A 60 -0.53 -12.60 0.88
CA GLY A 60 0.25 -13.58 0.11
C GLY A 60 0.88 -13.04 -1.18
N ILE A 61 1.01 -11.72 -1.33
CA ILE A 61 1.64 -11.04 -2.45
C ILE A 61 3.01 -10.51 -2.00
N GLU A 62 4.09 -10.99 -2.65
CA GLU A 62 5.44 -10.51 -2.38
C GLU A 62 5.79 -9.34 -3.30
N LEU A 63 6.24 -8.22 -2.71
CA LEU A 63 6.82 -7.10 -3.43
C LEU A 63 8.33 -7.30 -3.55
N ASP A 64 8.87 -7.50 -4.77
CA ASP A 64 10.33 -7.59 -4.99
C ASP A 64 11.00 -6.21 -4.96
N ILE A 65 11.03 -5.61 -3.78
CA ILE A 65 11.65 -4.31 -3.53
C ILE A 65 13.17 -4.44 -3.52
N SER A 66 13.69 -5.63 -3.20
CA SER A 66 15.12 -5.89 -3.03
C SER A 66 15.92 -5.73 -4.33
N ASN A 67 15.29 -6.03 -5.46
CA ASN A 67 15.90 -5.94 -6.79
C ASN A 67 15.45 -4.69 -7.57
N ALA A 68 14.62 -3.83 -6.96
CA ALA A 68 14.06 -2.65 -7.62
C ALA A 68 14.80 -1.38 -7.22
N GLY A 69 15.06 -0.50 -8.20
CA GLY A 69 15.44 0.88 -7.92
C GLY A 69 14.31 1.60 -7.16
N TYR A 70 14.66 2.49 -6.23
CA TYR A 70 13.71 3.15 -5.34
C TYR A 70 12.61 3.92 -6.10
N GLU A 71 12.93 4.46 -7.26
CA GLU A 71 12.01 5.14 -8.18
C GLU A 71 10.95 4.23 -8.83
N PHE A 72 11.17 2.92 -8.84
CA PHE A 72 10.27 1.93 -9.45
C PHE A 72 9.30 1.30 -8.44
N ILE A 73 9.54 1.48 -7.14
CA ILE A 73 8.71 0.93 -6.06
C ILE A 73 7.23 1.33 -6.18
N PRO A 74 6.86 2.57 -6.55
CA PRO A 74 5.45 2.92 -6.78
C PRO A 74 4.76 2.01 -7.80
N GLY A 75 5.44 1.67 -8.90
CA GLY A 75 4.90 0.78 -9.92
C GLY A 75 4.68 -0.65 -9.40
N LEU A 76 5.57 -1.15 -8.54
CA LEU A 76 5.41 -2.45 -7.90
C LEU A 76 4.20 -2.47 -6.95
N ILE A 77 3.99 -1.39 -6.21
CA ILE A 77 2.80 -1.25 -5.35
C ILE A 77 1.54 -1.22 -6.20
N GLU A 78 1.51 -0.45 -7.29
CA GLU A 78 0.38 -0.42 -8.24
C GLU A 78 0.07 -1.80 -8.84
N GLU A 79 1.10 -2.58 -9.19
CA GLU A 79 0.94 -3.94 -9.68
C GLU A 79 0.37 -4.88 -8.61
N ALA A 80 0.86 -4.79 -7.38
CA ALA A 80 0.32 -5.57 -6.27
C ALA A 80 -1.14 -5.21 -5.95
N PHE A 81 -1.50 -3.92 -6.02
CA PHE A 81 -2.90 -3.49 -5.91
C PHE A 81 -3.77 -4.13 -7.00
N ARG A 82 -3.29 -4.16 -8.26
CA ARG A 82 -3.99 -4.82 -9.36
C ARG A 82 -4.17 -6.32 -9.14
N LEU A 83 -3.13 -7.01 -8.69
CA LEU A 83 -3.18 -8.45 -8.40
C LEU A 83 -4.21 -8.74 -7.31
N GLN A 84 -4.18 -7.96 -6.23
CA GLN A 84 -5.11 -8.12 -5.12
C GLN A 84 -6.55 -7.77 -5.50
N GLU A 85 -6.78 -6.75 -6.34
CA GLU A 85 -8.11 -6.39 -6.82
C GLU A 85 -8.78 -7.53 -7.58
N ASN A 86 -7.98 -8.25 -8.39
CA ASN A 86 -8.42 -9.45 -9.09
C ASN A 86 -8.70 -10.58 -8.10
N ASN A 87 -7.80 -10.84 -7.15
CA ASN A 87 -7.98 -11.88 -6.13
C ASN A 87 -9.29 -11.68 -5.37
N ILE A 88 -9.51 -10.50 -4.79
CA ILE A 88 -10.73 -10.17 -4.03
C ILE A 88 -11.98 -10.31 -4.92
N SER A 89 -11.88 -9.92 -6.19
CA SER A 89 -12.99 -10.03 -7.14
C SER A 89 -13.36 -11.47 -7.51
N HIS A 90 -12.43 -12.43 -7.42
CA HIS A 90 -12.70 -13.85 -7.67
C HIS A 90 -13.43 -14.55 -6.50
N TYR A 91 -13.36 -13.99 -5.29
CA TYR A 91 -14.00 -14.54 -4.09
C TYR A 91 -15.28 -13.78 -3.66
N SER A 92 -15.71 -12.78 -4.42
CA SER A 92 -16.91 -11.96 -4.16
C SER A 92 -18.12 -12.38 -4.99
#